data_AF-Q318F7-F1
#
_entry.id   AF-Q318F7-F1
#
_cell.length_a   1.000
_cell.length_b   1.000
_cell.length_c   1.000
_cell.angle_alpha   90.00
_cell.angle_beta   90.00
_cell.angle_gamma   90.00
#
_symmetry.space_group_name_H-M   'P 1'
#
loop_
_entity.id
_entity.type
_entity.pdbx_description
1 polymer ?
#
loop_
_entity_poly.entity_id
_entity_poly.type
_entity_poly.pdbx_seq_one_letter_code
_entity_poly.pdbx_strand_id
1 'polypeptide(L)'
;MYPINDRKYLKICAEIAKLMSISLSSAKKKVEIQIAKEGSKTNQEKIQVALNILEICKKNEVNKLSSSRILDKLMETLDGEDNFLTED
;
A
#
# COMPACT_ATOMS: atom_id res chain seq x y z
N MET A 1 7.99 -3.00 -25.60
CA MET A 1 7.23 -3.15 -24.35
C MET A 1 6.54 -4.50 -24.40
N TYR A 2 7.10 -5.53 -23.75
CA TYR A 2 6.56 -6.88 -23.83
C TYR A 2 5.25 -6.94 -23.04
N PRO A 3 4.13 -7.39 -23.64
CA PRO A 3 2.94 -7.61 -22.87
C PRO A 3 3.24 -8.84 -22.00
N ILE A 4 3.54 -8.61 -20.72
CA ILE A 4 3.36 -9.64 -19.71
C ILE A 4 1.85 -9.87 -19.69
N ASN A 5 1.36 -10.71 -20.61
CA ASN A 5 -0.04 -11.12 -20.67
C ASN A 5 -0.30 -12.21 -19.63
N ASP A 6 0.41 -12.13 -18.51
CA ASP A 6 0.24 -13.03 -17.40
C ASP A 6 -0.88 -12.47 -16.53
N ARG A 7 -2.02 -13.17 -16.56
CA ARG A 7 -3.19 -12.89 -15.72
C ARG A 7 -2.80 -12.77 -14.24
N LYS A 8 -1.75 -13.47 -13.81
CA LYS A 8 -1.17 -13.39 -12.46
C LYS A 8 -0.52 -12.04 -12.19
N TYR A 9 0.29 -11.52 -13.13
CA TYR A 9 0.91 -10.20 -13.02
C TYR A 9 -0.13 -9.10 -12.90
N LEU A 10 -1.17 -9.14 -13.75
CA LEU A 10 -2.26 -8.16 -13.71
C LEU A 10 -3.03 -8.18 -12.37
N LYS A 11 -3.31 -9.37 -11.83
CA LYS A 11 -3.94 -9.52 -10.51
C LYS A 11 -3.10 -8.88 -9.41
N ILE A 12 -1.79 -9.13 -9.40
CA ILE A 12 -0.86 -8.56 -8.41
C ILE A 12 -0.84 -7.03 -8.52
N CYS A 13 -0.73 -6.48 -9.73
CA CYS A 13 -0.76 -5.03 -9.93
C CYS A 13 -2.09 -4.39 -9.50
N ALA A 14 -3.23 -5.08 -9.68
CA ALA A 14 -4.53 -4.61 -9.21
C ALA A 14 -4.62 -4.58 -7.68
N GLU A 15 -4.05 -5.58 -7.01
CA GLU A 15 -4.01 -5.63 -5.55
C GLU A 15 -3.10 -4.53 -4.98
N ILE A 16 -1.93 -4.31 -5.58
CA ILE A 16 -1.04 -3.17 -5.23
C ILE A 16 -1.78 -1.84 -5.41
N ALA A 17 -2.50 -1.67 -6.52
CA ALA A 17 -3.26 -0.45 -6.80
C ALA A 17 -4.32 -0.17 -5.73
N LYS A 18 -5.04 -1.21 -5.29
CA LYS A 18 -6.01 -1.14 -4.20
C LYS A 18 -5.36 -0.71 -2.88
N LEU A 19 -4.29 -1.40 -2.48
CA LEU A 19 -3.59 -1.14 -1.21
C LEU A 19 -2.99 0.27 -1.16
N MET A 20 -2.45 0.74 -2.28
CA MET A 20 -1.86 2.06 -2.38
C MET A 20 -2.86 3.18 -2.69
N SER A 21 -4.13 2.84 -2.97
CA SER A 21 -5.15 3.80 -3.42
C SER A 21 -4.71 4.60 -4.66
N ILE A 22 -4.14 3.92 -5.67
CA ILE A 22 -3.67 4.52 -6.93
C ILE A 22 -4.29 3.82 -8.15
N SER A 23 -4.11 4.39 -9.34
CA SER A 23 -4.55 3.74 -10.59
C SER A 23 -3.76 2.46 -10.89
N LEU A 24 -4.38 1.49 -11.58
CA LEU A 24 -3.71 0.27 -12.05
C LEU A 24 -2.49 0.59 -12.93
N SER A 25 -2.59 1.63 -13.77
CA SER A 25 -1.50 2.10 -14.64
C SER A 25 -0.30 2.58 -13.83
N SER A 26 -0.56 3.34 -12.75
CA SER A 26 0.47 3.81 -11.83
C SER A 26 1.14 2.63 -11.10
N ALA A 27 0.35 1.66 -10.62
CA ALA A 27 0.87 0.46 -9.97
C ALA A 27 1.77 -0.36 -10.92
N LYS A 28 1.32 -0.59 -12.17
CA LYS A 28 2.12 -1.25 -13.20
C LYS A 28 3.44 -0.53 -13.44
N LYS A 29 3.40 0.81 -13.61
CA LYS A 29 4.61 1.60 -13.85
C LYS A 29 5.60 1.48 -12.71
N LYS A 30 5.11 1.47 -11.46
CA LYS A 30 5.95 1.28 -10.27
C LYS A 30 6.66 -0.07 -10.28
N VAL A 31 5.93 -1.14 -10.61
CA VAL A 31 6.49 -2.50 -10.71
C VAL A 31 7.50 -2.59 -11.86
N GLU A 32 7.21 -1.99 -13.02
CA GLU A 32 8.14 -1.94 -14.17
C GLU A 32 9.46 -1.24 -13.84
N ILE A 33 9.41 -0.11 -13.10
CA ILE A 33 10.61 0.59 -12.65
C ILE A 33 11.46 -0.32 -11.76
N GLN A 34 10.83 -1.07 -10.85
CA GLN A 34 11.55 -1.98 -9.97
C GLN A 34 12.13 -3.18 -10.72
N ILE A 35 11.38 -3.76 -11.65
CA ILE A 35 11.86 -4.80 -12.57
C ILE A 35 13.10 -4.34 -13.33
N ALA A 36 13.08 -3.11 -13.84
CA ALA A 36 14.21 -2.53 -14.56
C ALA A 36 15.42 -2.31 -13.66
N LYS A 37 15.20 -1.87 -12.41
CA LYS A 37 16.27 -1.71 -11.40
C LYS A 37 16.93 -3.03 -11.02
N GLU A 38 16.15 -4.09 -10.84
CA GLU A 38 16.65 -5.42 -10.49
C GLU A 38 17.23 -6.18 -11.69
N GLY A 39 17.05 -5.66 -12.91
CA GLY A 39 17.55 -6.29 -14.13
C GLY A 39 16.84 -7.62 -14.46
N SER A 40 15.61 -7.83 -13.97
CA SER A 40 14.84 -9.05 -14.16
C SER A 40 14.48 -9.27 -15.64
N LYS A 41 14.89 -10.42 -16.18
CA LYS A 41 14.74 -10.75 -17.61
C LYS A 41 13.60 -11.73 -17.84
N THR A 42 13.40 -12.71 -16.95
CA THR A 42 12.37 -13.74 -17.12
C THR A 42 10.99 -13.29 -16.62
N ASN A 43 9.92 -13.90 -17.12
CA ASN A 43 8.56 -13.60 -16.65
C ASN A 43 8.36 -13.99 -15.18
N GLN A 44 9.00 -15.08 -14.72
CA GLN A 44 8.94 -15.50 -13.32
C GLN A 44 9.61 -14.49 -12.39
N GLU A 45 10.80 -13.99 -12.77
CA GLU A 45 11.47 -12.92 -12.00
C GLU A 45 10.59 -11.69 -11.89
N LYS A 46 9.97 -11.24 -12.99
CA LYS A 46 9.08 -10.07 -12.97
C LYS A 46 7.88 -10.25 -12.05
N ILE A 47 7.31 -11.45 -11.99
CA ILE A 47 6.23 -11.80 -11.06
C ILE A 47 6.74 -11.77 -9.62
N GLN A 48 7.96 -12.26 -9.38
CA GLN A 48 8.57 -12.23 -8.06
C GLN A 48 8.78 -10.79 -7.57
N VAL A 49 9.28 -9.91 -8.42
CA VAL A 49 9.40 -8.47 -8.10
C VAL A 49 8.04 -7.88 -7.74
N ALA A 50 6.99 -8.20 -8.51
CA ALA A 50 5.64 -7.73 -8.23
C ALA A 50 5.11 -8.25 -6.87
N LEU A 51 5.36 -9.51 -6.54
CA LEU A 51 4.98 -10.11 -5.26
C LEU A 51 5.73 -9.45 -4.08
N ASN A 52 7.02 -9.20 -4.24
CA ASN A 52 7.83 -8.52 -3.21
C ASN A 52 7.25 -7.12 -2.91
N ILE A 53 6.88 -6.36 -3.96
CA ILE A 53 6.24 -5.05 -3.81
C ILE A 53 4.89 -5.18 -3.10
N LEU A 54 4.08 -6.18 -3.48
CA LEU A 54 2.79 -6.44 -2.84
C LEU A 54 2.93 -6.71 -1.35
N GLU A 55 3.91 -7.52 -0.95
CA GLU A 55 4.17 -7.81 0.47
C GLU A 55 4.57 -6.55 1.25
N ILE A 56 5.43 -5.71 0.67
CA ILE A 56 5.79 -4.41 1.24
C ILE A 56 4.54 -3.53 1.40
N CYS A 57 3.67 -3.48 0.40
CA CYS A 57 2.42 -2.72 0.48
C CYS A 57 1.49 -3.25 1.59
N LYS A 58 1.36 -4.56 1.75
CA LYS A 58 0.56 -5.18 2.82
C LYS A 58 1.11 -4.84 4.21
N LYS A 59 2.43 -4.93 4.41
CA LYS A 59 3.07 -4.54 5.68
C LYS A 59 2.81 -3.07 6.03
N ASN A 60 2.89 -2.19 5.04
CA ASN A 60 2.61 -0.77 5.23
C ASN A 60 1.13 -0.48 5.53
N GLU A 61 0.20 -1.22 4.93
CA GLU A 61 -1.24 -1.08 5.23
C GLU A 61 -1.54 -1.47 6.68
N VAL A 62 -0.98 -2.59 7.17
CA VAL A 62 -1.12 -3.03 8.57
C VAL A 62 -0.59 -1.96 9.53
N ASN A 63 0.58 -1.37 9.23
CA ASN A 63 1.12 -0.27 10.03
C ASN A 63 0.22 0.97 10.01
N LYS A 64 -0.33 1.34 8.85
CA LYS A 64 -1.25 2.49 8.72
C LYS A 64 -2.53 2.30 9.54
N LEU A 65 -3.11 1.08 9.53
CA LEU A 65 -4.26 0.73 10.36
C LEU A 65 -3.94 0.86 11.86
N SER A 66 -2.73 0.47 12.27
CA SER A 66 -2.29 0.61 13.66
C SER A 66 -2.21 2.08 14.10
N SER A 67 -1.67 2.96 13.24
CA SER A 67 -1.59 4.40 13.50
C SER A 67 -2.97 5.06 13.53
N SER A 68 -3.89 4.65 12.65
CA SER A 68 -5.27 5.16 12.64
C SER A 68 -6.00 4.83 13.93
N ARG A 69 -5.88 3.58 14.42
CA ARG A 69 -6.50 3.18 15.69
C ARG A 69 -5.95 3.91 16.90
N ILE A 70 -4.66 4.25 16.89
CA ILE A 70 -4.05 5.05 17.95
C ILE A 70 -4.65 6.46 17.93
N LEU A 71 -4.82 7.06 16.75
CA LEU A 71 -5.48 8.36 16.62
C LEU A 71 -6.93 8.32 17.13
N ASP A 72 -7.71 7.31 16.72
CA ASP A 72 -9.11 7.16 17.18
C ASP A 72 -9.18 7.09 18.71
N LYS A 73 -8.27 6.34 19.35
CA LYS A 73 -8.18 6.23 20.81
C LYS A 73 -7.76 7.53 21.50
N LEU A 74 -6.88 8.31 20.88
CA LEU A 74 -6.49 9.63 21.39
C LEU A 74 -7.66 10.62 21.31
N MET A 75 -8.46 10.57 20.24
CA MET A 75 -9.65 11.41 20.09
C MET A 75 -10.74 11.04 21.12
N GLU A 76 -10.99 9.75 21.35
CA GLU A 76 -11.91 9.29 22.41
C GLU A 76 -11.50 9.77 23.81
N THR A 77 -10.21 10.02 24.05
CA THR A 77 -9.72 10.50 25.35
C THR A 77 -9.90 12.01 25.52
N LEU A 78 -9.96 12.78 24.41
CA LEU A 78 -10.12 14.24 24.42
C LEU A 78 -11.56 14.69 24.67
N ASP A 79 -12.57 13.91 24.27
CA ASP A 79 -13.99 14.22 24.52
C ASP A 79 -14.38 14.13 26.02
N GLY A 80 -13.49 13.66 26.89
CA GLY A 80 -13.72 13.52 28.34
C GLY A 80 -13.18 14.67 29.20
N GLU A 81 -12.41 15.61 28.64
CA GLU A 81 -11.85 16.77 29.35
C GLU A 81 -12.45 18.09 28.86
N ASP A 82 -13.77 18.15 28.71
CA ASP A 82 -14.51 19.43 28.79
C ASP A 82 -14.49 19.92 30.24
N ASN A 83 -13.31 20.30 30.72
CA ASN A 83 -13.16 21.10 31.93
C ASN A 83 -13.54 22.54 31.56
N PHE A 84 -14.83 22.74 31.28
CA PHE A 84 -15.42 24.05 31.10
C PHE A 84 -15.17 24.81 32.40
N LEU A 85 -14.18 25.71 32.37
CA LEU A 85 -13.94 26.69 33.42
C LEU A 85 -15.22 27.51 33.58
N THR A 86 -16.13 27.05 34.43
CA THR A 86 -17.13 27.91 35.04
C THR A 86 -16.37 28.85 35.96
N GLU A 87 -16.09 30.05 35.46
CA GLU A 87 -15.69 31.19 36.26
C GLU A 87 -16.81 31.44 37.30
N ASP A 88 -16.44 31.48 38.58
CA ASP A 88 -17.27 32.00 39.68
C ASP A 88 -17.10 33.53 39.75
#